data_AF-A0A2P5P597-F1
#
_entry.id   AF-A0A2P5P597-F1
#
_cell.length_a   1.000
_cell.length_b   1.000
_cell.length_c   1.000
_cell.angle_alpha   90.00
_cell.angle_beta   90.00
_cell.angle_gamma   90.00
#
_symmetry.space_group_name_H-M   'P 1'
#
loop_
_entity.id
_entity.type
_entity.pdbx_description
1 polymer ?
#
loop_
_entity_poly.entity_id
_entity_poly.type
_entity_poly.pdbx_seq_one_letter_code
_entity_poly.pdbx_strand_id
1 'polypeptide(L)' 'MNDLGTALLLAIPILIIEIILIVISLVDLSKRKKVQFDNKIIWVVIIVFLNLIGPILYLAWGRHAEDKEIGNGSGDKD' A
#
# COMPACT_ATOMS: atom_id res chain seq x y z
N MET A 1 -5.00 30.55 25.67
CA MET A 1 -5.76 29.77 24.66
C MET A 1 -4.93 29.73 23.39
N ASN A 2 -4.08 28.72 23.25
CA ASN A 2 -3.29 28.45 22.05
C ASN A 2 -3.55 27.01 21.63
N ASP A 3 -4.83 26.68 21.47
CA ASP A 3 -5.30 25.35 21.09
C ASP A 3 -4.76 24.89 19.72
N LEU A 4 -4.49 25.85 18.83
CA LEU A 4 -3.86 25.59 17.54
C LEU A 4 -2.44 25.03 17.66
N GLY A 5 -1.64 25.53 18.62
CA GLY A 5 -0.27 25.07 18.84
C GLY A 5 -0.23 23.63 19.36
N THR A 6 -1.14 23.29 20.28
CA THR A 6 -1.27 21.94 20.84
C THR A 6 -1.73 20.93 19.78
N ALA A 7 -2.69 21.30 18.93
CA ALA A 7 -3.17 20.45 17.85
C ALA A 7 -2.06 20.13 16.83
N LEU A 8 -1.25 21.12 16.45
CA LEU A 8 -0.10 20.91 15.56
C LEU A 8 0.95 19.99 16.18
N LEU A 9 1.25 20.17 17.48
CA LEU A 9 2.23 19.33 18.17
C LEU A 9 1.80 17.86 18.25
N LEU A 10 0.49 17.60 18.38
CA LEU A 10 -0.09 16.25 18.34
C LEU A 10 -0.17 15.66 16.92
N ALA A 11 -0.26 16.50 15.88
CA ALA A 11 -0.28 16.06 14.49
C ALA A 11 1.10 15.66 13.95
N ILE A 12 2.18 16.29 14.43
CA ILE A 12 3.56 15.98 14.04
C ILE A 12 3.88 14.47 14.10
N PRO A 13 3.66 13.75 15.21
CA PRO A 13 3.97 12.32 15.27
C PRO A 13 3.16 11.48 14.27
N ILE A 14 1.90 11.86 14.02
CA ILE A 14 1.02 11.19 13.06
C ILE A 14 1.57 11.38 11.63
N LEU A 15 1.95 12.61 11.28
CA LEU A 15 2.55 12.93 9.98
C LEU A 15 3.88 12.20 9.77
N ILE A 16 4.71 12.06 10.80
CA ILE A 16 5.96 11.29 10.73
C ILE A 16 5.67 9.82 10.40
N ILE A 17 4.71 9.21 11.09
CA ILE A 17 4.30 7.82 10.83
C ILE A 17 3.78 7.67 9.41
N GLU A 18 2.96 8.61 8.95
CA GLU A 18 2.43 8.64 7.59
C GLU A 18 3.54 8.70 6.53
N ILE A 19 4.50 9.62 6.68
CA ILE A 19 5.64 9.75 5.77
C ILE A 19 6.46 8.45 5.75
N ILE A 20 6.75 7.88 6.92
CA ILE A 20 7.47 6.60 7.02
C ILE A 20 6.71 5.51 6.26
N LEU A 21 5.39 5.44 6.42
CA LEU A 21 4.55 4.42 5.80
C LEU A 21 4.50 4.56 4.27
N ILE A 22 4.40 5.79 3.77
CA ILE A 22 4.47 6.12 2.34
C ILE A 22 5.83 5.69 1.78
N VAL A 23 6.93 6.07 2.43
CA VAL A 23 8.29 5.72 1.99
C VAL A 23 8.48 4.21 1.95
N ILE A 24 8.08 3.49 3.01
CA ILE A 24 8.16 2.03 3.06
C ILE A 24 7.38 1.41 1.90
N SER A 25 6.15 1.90 1.65
CA SER A 25 5.27 1.39 0.60
C SER A 25 5.85 1.62 -0.79
N LEU A 26 6.37 2.83 -1.08
CA LEU A 26 6.98 3.15 -2.37
C LEU A 26 8.29 2.40 -2.61
N VAL A 27 9.12 2.22 -1.58
CA VAL A 27 10.36 1.45 -1.66
C VAL A 27 10.06 -0.03 -1.91
N ASP A 28 9.10 -0.61 -1.19
CA ASP A 28 8.66 -1.99 -1.40
C ASP A 28 8.06 -2.17 -2.81
N LEU A 29 7.21 -1.24 -3.25
CA LEU A 29 6.61 -1.23 -4.60
C LEU A 29 7.66 -1.18 -5.71
N SER A 30 8.68 -0.35 -5.53
CA SER A 30 9.77 -0.21 -6.50
C SER A 30 10.57 -1.51 -6.65
N LYS A 31 10.80 -2.22 -5.55
CA LYS A 31 11.56 -3.49 -5.51
C LYS A 31 10.81 -4.66 -6.13
N ARG A 32 9.47 -4.66 -6.11
CA ARG A 32 8.66 -5.76 -6.64
C ARG A 32 8.62 -5.75 -8.16
N LYS A 33 8.78 -6.91 -8.80
CA LYS A 33 8.63 -7.04 -10.26
C LYS A 33 7.17 -7.15 -10.70
N LYS A 34 6.36 -7.86 -9.90
CA LYS A 34 4.93 -8.02 -10.07
C LYS A 34 4.21 -7.49 -8.84
N VAL A 35 3.13 -6.77 -9.07
CA VAL A 35 2.25 -6.18 -8.04
C VAL A 35 0.82 -6.54 -8.43
N GLN A 36 -0.12 -6.51 -7.49
CA GLN A 36 -1.51 -6.75 -7.88
C GLN A 36 -1.95 -5.77 -8.97
N PHE A 37 -2.78 -6.24 -9.91
CA PHE A 37 -3.18 -5.50 -11.11
C PHE A 37 -2.05 -5.22 -12.13
N ASP A 38 -0.86 -5.80 -11.94
CA ASP A 38 0.34 -5.71 -12.79
C ASP A 38 0.75 -4.27 -13.18
N ASN A 39 0.25 -3.27 -12.45
CA ASN A 39 0.47 -1.87 -12.75
C ASN A 39 0.92 -1.13 -11.49
N LYS A 40 2.23 -0.85 -11.43
CA LYS A 40 2.83 -0.11 -10.32
C LYS A 40 2.31 1.32 -10.23
N ILE A 41 1.94 1.95 -11.35
CA ILE A 41 1.48 3.35 -11.37
C ILE A 41 0.17 3.48 -10.59
N ILE A 42 -0.75 2.52 -10.74
CA ILE A 42 -2.00 2.49 -9.97
C ILE A 42 -1.71 2.50 -8.47
N TRP A 43 -0.74 1.70 -8.02
CA TRP A 43 -0.37 1.66 -6.61
C TRP A 43 0.30 2.94 -6.13
N VAL A 44 1.14 3.59 -6.94
CA VAL A 44 1.69 4.91 -6.59
C VAL A 44 0.57 5.93 -6.38
N VAL A 45 -0.42 5.97 -7.28
CA VAL A 45 -1.58 6.86 -7.16
C VAL A 45 -2.36 6.54 -5.88
N ILE A 46 -2.67 5.27 -5.62
CA ILE A 46 -3.38 4.86 -4.40
C ILE A 46 -2.61 5.28 -3.13
N ILE A 47 -1.30 5.05 -3.07
CA ILE A 47 -0.45 5.40 -1.93
C ILE A 47 -0.44 6.90 -1.67
N VAL A 48 -0.33 7.73 -2.72
CA VAL A 48 -0.20 9.18 -2.59
C VAL A 48 -1.55 9.86 -2.35
N PHE A 49 -2.63 9.39 -2.97
CA PHE A 49 -3.95 10.06 -2.89
C PHE A 49 -4.81 9.60 -1.71
N LEU A 50 -4.56 8.40 -1.16
CA LEU A 50 -5.32 7.88 -0.02
C LEU A 50 -4.60 8.05 1.33
N ASN A 51 -3.54 8.86 1.40
CA ASN A 51 -2.84 9.24 2.65
C ASN A 51 -2.47 8.04 3.50
N LEU A 52 -3.04 7.84 4.69
CA LEU A 52 -2.75 6.69 5.54
C LEU A 52 -3.33 5.37 4.97
N ILE A 53 -4.48 5.43 4.29
CA ILE A 53 -5.20 4.23 3.82
C ILE A 53 -4.46 3.58 2.65
N GLY A 54 -3.92 4.37 1.72
CA GLY A 54 -3.24 3.89 0.51
C GLY A 54 -2.04 2.98 0.78
N PRO A 55 -1.05 3.43 1.59
CA PRO A 55 0.07 2.63 2.06
C PRO A 55 -0.37 1.35 2.78
N ILE A 56 -1.37 1.44 3.67
CA ILE A 56 -1.91 0.26 4.37
C ILE A 56 -2.49 -0.74 3.37
N LEU A 57 -3.29 -0.25 2.41
CA LEU A 57 -3.91 -1.09 1.38
C LEU A 57 -2.85 -1.76 0.49
N TYR A 58 -1.82 -1.01 0.10
CA TYR A 58 -0.70 -1.56 -0.65
C TYR A 58 0.04 -2.65 0.14
N LEU A 59 0.40 -2.37 1.40
CA LEU A 59 1.15 -3.30 2.25
C LEU A 59 0.32 -4.53 2.64
N ALA A 60 -0.99 -4.40 2.80
CA ALA A 60 -1.87 -5.51 3.14
C ALA A 60 -2.22 -6.36 1.90
N TRP A 61 -2.58 -5.72 0.79
CA TRP A 61 -3.18 -6.39 -0.36
C TRP A 61 -2.29 -6.29 -1.61
N GLY A 62 -1.86 -5.08 -1.97
CA GLY A 62 -1.11 -4.83 -3.21
C GLY A 62 0.22 -5.57 -3.34
N ARG A 63 0.89 -5.85 -2.22
CA ARG A 63 2.18 -6.54 -2.17
C ARG A 63 2.09 -8.05 -2.43
N HIS A 64 0.92 -8.65 -2.25
CA HIS A 64 0.67 -10.08 -2.43
C HIS A 64 0.13 -10.33 -3.85
N ALA A 65 0.94 -10.04 -4.86
CA ALA A 65 0.66 -10.38 -6.25
C ALA A 65 0.68 -11.90 -6.43
N GLU A 66 -0.49 -12.47 -6.18
CA GLU A 66 -0.94 -13.85 -6.23
C GLU A 66 -0.08 -14.87 -7.00
N ASP A 67 0.36 -15.86 -6.25
CA ASP A 67 0.51 -17.29 -6.56
C ASP A 67 -0.85 -17.99 -6.78
N LYS A 68 -1.82 -17.31 -7.41
CA LYS A 68 -3.03 -17.97 -7.92
C LYS A 68 -2.71 -18.68 -9.23
N GLU A 69 -1.89 -19.73 -9.10
CA GLU A 69 -2.03 -20.83 -10.03
C GLU A 69 -3.43 -21.41 -9.87
N ILE A 70 -4.06 -21.56 -11.02
CA ILE A 70 -5.44 -21.93 -11.20
C ILE A 70 -5.58 -23.38 -10.73
N GLY A 71 -5.99 -23.56 -9.48
CA GLY A 71 -6.51 -24.83 -8.99
C GLY A 71 -7.87 -25.12 -9.60
N ASN A 72 -7.96 -25.30 -10.93
CA ASN A 72 -9.02 -26.09 -11.55
C ASN A 72 -8.69 -26.39 -13.03
N GLY A 73 -8.51 -27.68 -13.36
CA GLY A 73 -8.29 -28.11 -14.74
C GLY A 73 -7.79 -29.55 -14.88
N SER A 74 -8.29 -30.49 -14.08
CA SER A 74 -8.15 -31.92 -14.37
C SER A 74 -9.40 -32.68 -13.95
N GLY A 75 -10.55 -32.17 -14.39
CA GLY A 75 -11.68 -33.04 -14.72
C GLY A 75 -11.63 -33.23 -16.24
N ASP A 76 -11.00 -34.31 -16.68
CA ASP A 76 -11.35 -35.08 -17.88
C ASP A 76 -10.21 -36.08 -18.15
N LYS A 77 -10.44 -37.34 -17.80
CA LYS A 77 -9.70 -38.50 -18.28
C LYS A 77 -10.72 -39.61 -18.46
N ASP A 78 -11.60 -39.43 -19.43
CA ASP A 78 -12.17 -40.55 -20.18
C ASP A 78 -11.09 -41.16 -21.10
#